data_AF-A0A2V6D0M6-F1
#
_entry.id   AF-A0A2V6D0M6-F1
#
_cell.length_a   1.000
_cell.length_b   1.000
_cell.length_c   1.000
_cell.angle_alpha   90.00
_cell.angle_beta   90.00
_cell.angle_gamma   90.00
#
_symmetry.space_group_name_H-M   'P 1'
#
loop_
_entity.id
_entity.type
_entity.pdbx_description
1 polymer ?
#
loop_
_entity_poly.entity_id
_entity_poly.type
_entity_poly.pdbx_seq_one_letter_code
_entity_poly.pdbx_strand_id
1 'polypeptide(L)'
;MRLAFACLAGAFLASCATQPTAKRDAAKLHRMSVRTTAYCVHERGGGGRRNAVGEYLSHREVRSAASDWSRFPLGTRFKIVETAEEYVIDDYGTALLGTNTIDLYQPTRL
;
A
#
# COMPACT_ATOMS: atom_id res chain seq x y z
N MET A 1 -58.19 1.38 -14.40
CA MET A 1 -57.04 1.74 -13.54
C MET A 1 -56.49 0.49 -12.85
N ARG A 2 -55.43 -0.10 -13.41
CA ARG A 2 -54.45 -1.00 -12.77
C ARG A 2 -53.33 -1.22 -13.80
N LEU A 3 -52.84 -0.08 -14.28
CA LEU A 3 -51.67 0.07 -15.12
C LEU A 3 -50.43 -0.28 -14.28
N ALA A 4 -49.46 -0.90 -14.94
CA ALA A 4 -48.06 -0.54 -14.83
C ALA A 4 -47.30 -0.81 -13.51
N PHE A 5 -47.46 -1.98 -12.88
CA PHE A 5 -46.57 -2.37 -11.76
C PHE A 5 -45.87 -3.73 -11.88
N ALA A 6 -46.04 -4.46 -12.97
CA ALA A 6 -45.43 -5.79 -13.12
C ALA A 6 -44.07 -5.80 -13.87
N CYS A 7 -43.53 -4.65 -14.26
CA CYS A 7 -42.29 -4.58 -15.05
C CYS A 7 -41.07 -3.98 -14.30
N LEU A 8 -41.16 -3.75 -12.99
CA LEU A 8 -40.14 -3.01 -12.23
C LEU A 8 -39.39 -3.81 -11.16
N ALA A 9 -39.54 -5.13 -11.09
CA ALA A 9 -38.95 -5.96 -10.02
C ALA A 9 -37.87 -6.97 -10.47
N GLY A 10 -37.46 -6.98 -11.74
CA GLY A 10 -36.63 -8.08 -12.29
C GLY A 10 -35.17 -7.76 -12.66
N ALA A 11 -34.72 -6.50 -12.60
CA ALA A 11 -33.48 -6.09 -13.26
C ALA A 11 -32.33 -5.67 -12.31
N PHE A 12 -32.28 -6.18 -11.07
CA PHE A 12 -31.27 -5.76 -10.08
C PHE A 12 -30.22 -6.81 -9.68
N LEU A 13 -30.11 -7.96 -10.37
CA LEU A 13 -29.24 -9.05 -9.91
C LEU A 13 -28.29 -9.65 -10.97
N ALA A 14 -27.61 -8.81 -11.76
CA ALA A 14 -26.41 -9.26 -12.49
C ALA A 14 -25.54 -8.08 -12.95
N SER A 15 -24.92 -7.36 -12.01
CA SER A 15 -23.74 -6.56 -12.33
C SER A 15 -22.52 -7.19 -11.69
N CYS A 16 -22.20 -8.41 -12.13
CA CYS A 16 -20.84 -8.92 -11.96
C CYS A 16 -19.99 -8.18 -13.00
N ALA A 17 -19.43 -7.02 -12.61
CA ALA A 17 -18.42 -6.37 -13.42
C ALA A 17 -17.19 -7.29 -13.47
N THR A 18 -17.10 -8.13 -14.50
CA THR A 18 -15.86 -8.82 -14.85
C THR A 18 -14.85 -7.74 -15.20
N GLN A 19 -13.92 -7.45 -14.28
CA GLN A 19 -12.80 -6.59 -14.59
C GLN A 19 -12.06 -7.23 -15.78
N PRO A 20 -11.83 -6.50 -16.89
CA PRO A 20 -10.97 -7.01 -17.93
C PRO A 20 -9.63 -7.34 -17.28
N THR A 21 -9.15 -8.56 -17.48
CA THR A 21 -7.79 -8.93 -17.12
C THR A 21 -6.89 -7.91 -17.79
N ALA A 22 -6.37 -6.97 -17.01
CA ALA A 22 -5.38 -6.02 -17.49
C ALA A 22 -4.33 -6.88 -18.19
N LYS A 23 -4.15 -6.66 -19.50
CA LYS A 23 -2.97 -7.16 -20.18
C LYS A 23 -1.84 -6.55 -19.38
N ARG A 24 -1.18 -7.36 -18.54
CA ARG A 24 0.07 -6.99 -17.92
C ARG A 24 1.03 -6.89 -19.09
N ASP A 25 1.02 -5.76 -19.78
CA ASP A 25 2.21 -5.26 -20.45
C ASP A 25 3.32 -5.54 -19.45
N ALA A 26 4.29 -6.37 -19.83
CA ALA A 26 5.37 -6.79 -18.95
C ALA A 26 5.93 -5.51 -18.33
N ALA A 27 5.49 -5.21 -17.10
CA ALA A 27 5.56 -3.86 -16.59
C ALA A 27 7.04 -3.56 -16.54
N LYS A 28 7.48 -2.63 -17.38
CA LYS A 28 8.89 -2.25 -17.49
C LYS A 28 9.35 -2.02 -16.07
N LEU A 29 10.22 -2.89 -15.55
CA LEU A 29 10.56 -2.91 -14.13
C LEU A 29 11.02 -1.50 -13.75
N HIS A 30 10.18 -0.76 -13.04
CA HIS A 30 10.44 0.64 -12.74
C HIS A 30 11.46 0.67 -11.61
N ARG A 31 12.74 0.66 -11.99
CA ARG A 31 13.85 0.79 -11.05
C ARG A 31 14.11 2.25 -10.80
N MET A 32 14.13 2.62 -9.52
CA MET A 32 14.36 3.98 -9.07
C MET A 32 15.36 4.02 -7.92
N SER A 33 16.10 5.12 -7.82
CA SER A 33 16.96 5.40 -6.66
C SER A 33 16.17 6.25 -5.66
N VAL A 34 16.07 5.77 -4.43
CA VAL A 34 15.36 6.42 -3.32
C VAL A 34 16.27 6.36 -2.10
N ARG A 35 16.25 7.41 -1.27
CA ARG A 35 16.95 7.34 0.02
C ARG A 35 16.18 6.41 0.94
N THR A 36 16.87 5.47 1.58
CA THR A 36 16.26 4.62 2.60
C THR A 36 16.74 5.01 3.98
N THR A 37 15.83 5.03 4.95
CA THR A 37 16.12 5.06 6.38
C THR A 37 15.48 3.85 7.04
N ALA A 38 15.66 3.69 8.35
CA ALA A 38 14.96 2.67 9.11
C ALA A 38 14.34 3.28 10.37
N TYR A 39 13.17 2.76 10.76
CA TYR A 39 12.51 3.10 12.02
C TYR A 39 12.11 1.83 12.77
N CYS A 40 12.01 1.92 14.09
CA CYS A 40 11.44 0.86 14.91
C CYS A 40 10.37 1.38 15.90
N VAL A 41 9.51 0.48 16.38
CA VAL A 41 8.41 0.81 17.32
C VAL A 41 8.91 1.52 18.58
N HIS A 42 10.12 1.16 19.04
CA HIS A 42 10.68 1.66 20.28
C HIS A 42 11.35 3.03 20.13
N GLU A 43 11.39 3.58 18.92
CA GLU A 43 11.97 4.89 18.68
C GLU A 43 10.99 6.02 18.94
N ARG A 44 11.54 7.12 19.47
CA ARG A 44 10.77 8.34 19.68
C ARG A 44 10.29 8.87 18.33
N GLY A 45 8.98 8.83 18.11
CA GLY A 45 8.35 9.24 16.85
C GLY A 45 8.01 8.10 15.88
N GLY A 46 8.31 6.83 16.22
CA GLY A 46 8.12 5.67 15.35
C GLY A 46 6.67 5.19 15.14
N GLY A 47 5.65 6.05 15.28
CA GLY A 47 4.25 5.75 14.97
C GLY A 47 3.53 4.73 15.88
N GLY A 48 4.26 3.94 16.67
CA GLY A 48 3.72 2.87 17.50
C GLY A 48 3.77 1.52 16.80
N ARG A 49 2.91 0.57 17.21
CA ARG A 49 2.89 -0.82 16.68
C ARG A 49 1.98 -1.00 15.47
N ARG A 50 1.20 0.02 15.14
CA ARG A 50 0.19 -0.02 14.08
C ARG A 50 0.57 0.97 12.98
N ASN A 51 0.33 0.58 11.74
CA ASN A 51 0.53 1.41 10.57
C ASN A 51 -0.66 2.37 10.36
N ALA A 52 -0.59 3.22 9.33
CA ALA A 52 -1.61 4.22 9.00
C ALA A 52 -3.00 3.64 8.69
N VAL A 53 -3.10 2.35 8.33
CA VAL A 53 -4.39 1.66 8.10
C VAL A 53 -4.92 0.93 9.34
N GLY A 54 -4.20 1.00 10.47
CA GLY A 54 -4.60 0.40 11.74
C GLY A 54 -4.18 -1.06 11.92
N GLU A 55 -3.46 -1.66 10.97
CA GLU A 55 -2.91 -3.00 11.07
C GLU A 55 -1.58 -3.02 11.82
N TYR A 56 -1.15 -4.18 12.33
CA TYR A 56 0.17 -4.30 12.95
C TYR A 56 1.29 -4.18 11.92
N LEU A 57 2.36 -3.47 12.27
CA LEU A 57 3.58 -3.40 11.46
C LEU A 57 4.16 -4.81 11.24
N SER A 58 4.49 -5.11 9.99
CA SER A 58 4.98 -6.42 9.56
C SER A 58 6.48 -6.39 9.26
N HIS A 59 7.22 -7.36 9.77
CA HIS A 59 8.58 -7.67 9.34
C HIS A 59 8.69 -9.15 8.94
N ARG A 60 7.68 -9.65 8.22
CA ARG A 60 7.59 -11.05 7.74
C ARG A 60 7.93 -11.13 6.23
N GLU A 61 7.09 -11.82 5.45
CA GLU A 61 7.24 -12.00 4.00
C GLU A 61 7.16 -10.66 3.25
N VAL A 62 6.20 -9.82 3.63
CA VAL A 62 6.03 -8.45 3.13
C VAL A 62 6.17 -7.52 4.31
N ARG A 63 7.14 -6.62 4.22
CA ARG A 63 7.53 -5.75 5.32
C ARG A 63 6.89 -4.38 5.20
N SER A 64 6.51 -3.80 6.33
CA SER A 64 5.95 -2.44 6.39
C SER A 64 7.01 -1.40 6.05
N ALA A 65 6.57 -0.31 5.45
CA ALA A 65 7.41 0.83 5.12
C ALA A 65 6.58 2.11 5.13
N ALA A 66 7.22 3.21 5.52
CA ALA A 66 6.61 4.53 5.55
C ALA A 66 7.19 5.44 4.45
N SER A 67 6.36 6.34 3.94
CA SER A 67 6.81 7.35 2.97
C SER A 67 5.94 8.62 2.98
N ASP A 68 6.08 9.45 1.96
CA ASP A 68 5.11 10.49 1.60
C ASP A 68 4.00 9.90 0.70
N TRP A 69 2.75 10.02 1.15
CA TRP A 69 1.53 9.62 0.43
C TRP A 69 1.40 10.21 -0.98
N SER A 70 1.90 11.43 -1.20
CA SER A 70 1.83 12.10 -2.50
C SER A 70 2.82 11.51 -3.52
N ARG A 71 3.84 10.79 -3.06
CA ARG A 71 4.88 10.16 -3.90
C ARG A 71 4.66 8.67 -4.06
N PHE A 72 4.41 7.97 -2.96
CA PHE A 72 4.16 6.53 -2.97
C PHE A 72 2.81 6.26 -2.31
N PRO A 73 1.76 6.02 -3.12
CA PRO A 73 0.44 5.71 -2.59
C PRO A 73 0.41 4.46 -1.73
N LEU A 74 -0.57 4.39 -0.84
CA LEU A 74 -0.81 3.24 0.03
C LEU A 74 -0.93 1.95 -0.78
N GLY A 75 -0.30 0.88 -0.32
CA GLY A 75 -0.25 -0.41 -0.99
C GLY A 75 0.80 -0.51 -2.09
N THR A 76 1.62 0.52 -2.32
CA THR A 76 2.77 0.42 -3.23
C THR A 76 3.72 -0.68 -2.75
N ARG A 77 3.94 -1.69 -3.59
CA ARG A 77 4.87 -2.80 -3.30
C ARG A 77 6.16 -2.63 -4.08
N PHE A 78 7.28 -2.85 -3.42
CA PHE A 78 8.60 -2.75 -4.05
C PHE A 78 9.56 -3.77 -3.45
N LYS A 79 10.65 -4.02 -4.18
CA LYS A 79 11.76 -4.85 -3.71
C LYS A 79 13.03 -4.04 -3.68
N ILE A 80 13.84 -4.24 -2.64
CA ILE A 80 15.21 -3.73 -2.62
C ILE A 80 16.01 -4.60 -3.60
N VAL A 81 16.71 -3.95 -4.53
CA VAL A 81 17.41 -4.65 -5.62
C VAL A 81 18.48 -5.61 -5.09
N GLU A 82 19.20 -5.21 -4.04
CA GLU A 82 20.33 -5.96 -3.49
C GLU A 82 19.90 -7.15 -2.62
N THR A 83 18.85 -6.97 -1.81
CA THR A 83 18.41 -7.98 -0.83
C THR A 83 17.21 -8.82 -1.30
N ALA A 84 16.54 -8.39 -2.37
CA ALA A 84 15.27 -8.93 -2.87
C ALA A 84 14.11 -8.92 -1.84
N GLU A 85 14.30 -8.29 -0.68
CA GLU A 85 13.29 -8.13 0.35
C GLU A 85 12.12 -7.30 -0.17
N GLU A 86 10.91 -7.76 0.11
CA GLU A 86 9.69 -7.14 -0.34
C GLU A 86 9.06 -6.28 0.75
N TYR A 87 8.71 -5.06 0.36
CA TYR A 87 8.10 -4.07 1.22
C TYR A 87 6.77 -3.59 0.62
N VAL A 88 5.89 -3.09 1.49
CA VAL A 88 4.66 -2.40 1.14
C VAL A 88 4.61 -1.05 1.86
N ILE A 89 4.24 0.00 1.15
CA ILE A 89 3.92 1.29 1.76
C ILE A 89 2.55 1.16 2.41
N ASP A 90 2.53 0.95 3.72
CA ASP A 90 1.33 0.83 4.54
C ASP A 90 1.25 1.88 5.65
N ASP A 91 2.28 2.72 5.76
CA ASP A 91 2.41 3.75 6.79
C ASP A 91 2.91 5.09 6.24
N TYR A 92 2.74 6.16 7.01
CA TYR A 92 3.16 7.51 6.64
C TYR A 92 3.77 8.26 7.83
N GLY A 93 4.74 9.13 7.55
CA GLY A 93 5.44 9.91 8.57
C GLY A 93 5.53 11.38 8.20
N THR A 94 5.29 12.28 9.16
CA THR A 94 5.41 13.73 8.95
C THR A 94 6.82 14.16 8.53
N ALA A 95 7.85 13.45 9.02
CA ALA A 95 9.24 13.68 8.65
C ALA A 95 9.57 13.31 7.18
N LEU A 96 8.67 12.60 6.50
CA LEU A 96 8.89 12.09 5.14
C LEU A 96 8.24 12.99 4.07
N LEU A 97 7.33 13.89 4.46
CA LEU A 97 6.60 14.79 3.56
C LEU A 97 7.55 15.62 2.68
N GLY A 98 7.29 15.63 1.37
CA GLY A 98 8.08 16.31 0.35
C GLY A 98 9.40 15.62 -0.02
N THR A 99 9.86 14.64 0.77
CA THR A 99 11.15 13.97 0.56
C THR A 99 11.06 12.80 -0.41
N ASN A 100 12.18 12.44 -1.06
CA ASN A 100 12.28 11.17 -1.80
C ASN A 100 12.91 10.09 -0.90
N THR A 101 12.29 9.85 0.26
CA THR A 101 12.75 8.89 1.27
C THR A 101 11.69 7.82 1.53
N ILE A 102 12.13 6.57 1.68
CA ILE A 102 11.31 5.48 2.21
C ILE A 102 11.94 5.02 3.53
N ASP A 103 11.15 4.97 4.57
CA ASP A 103 11.57 4.52 5.90
C ASP A 103 11.17 3.05 6.09
N LEU A 104 12.14 2.17 6.28
CA LEU A 104 11.92 0.73 6.34
C LEU A 104 11.66 0.30 7.78
N TYR A 105 10.56 -0.41 8.03
CA TYR A 105 10.28 -0.91 9.37
C TYR A 105 11.26 -2.00 9.78
N GLN A 106 11.90 -1.81 10.94
CA GLN A 106 12.76 -2.78 11.60
C GLN A 106 12.20 -3.14 12.99
N PRO A 107 12.19 -4.43 13.37
CA PRO A 107 11.66 -4.85 14.68
C PRO A 107 12.57 -4.44 15.83
N THR A 108 13.87 -4.26 15.56
CA THR A 108 14.89 -3.85 16.51
C THR A 108 15.66 -2.65 15.97
N ARG A 109 16.16 -1.81 16.87
CA ARG A 109 17.09 -0.74 16.50
C ARG A 109 18.40 -1.35 16.00
N LEU A 110 18.97 -0.74 14.95
CA LEU A 110 20.30 -1.04 14.42
C LEU A 110 21.39 -0.34 15.23
#